data_AF-A0AAU5LGN2-F1
#
_entry.id   AF-A0AAU5LGN2-F1
#
_cell.length_a   1.000
_cell.length_b   1.000
_cell.length_c   1.000
_cell.angle_alpha   90.00
_cell.angle_beta   90.00
_cell.angle_gamma   90.00
#
_symmetry.space_group_name_H-M   'P 1'
#
loop_
_entity.id
_entity.type
_entity.pdbx_description
1 polymer ?
#
loop_
_entity_poly.entity_id
_entity_poly.type
_entity_poly.pdbx_seq_one_letter_code
_entity_poly.pdbx_strand_id
1 'polypeptide(L)'
;MTGPEARAQASAVLASIDVEHGTPAERVDRIERAIRAVATLAAQVEDEIDRLSVLRMQESLHLLAGPAAPGVDRGVLLGLAAWDGTLYLDERFINEPLQRMFDAPGTRHDVPTLRRFRFALSEMFHQQSHFLATEGTTYADSTTAFLDPVVRLLELGVTAAWTAKHLDDYLESLGIPEIAPGIEQVELPVGYPAYVPAVEALTAGLGELIRQPADEVLRRLNGATPAQKLVGVTWLLLGATVPPEHREAAAPRVGRAMHAPLVVMATLDTSDAIESAIQNASAGAGRAAIQAGLTEVDTIRRELSN
;
A
#
# COMPACT_ATOMS: atom_id res chain seq x y z
N MET A 1 4.76 9.95 -22.01
CA MET A 1 3.79 10.14 -20.91
C MET A 1 4.56 10.52 -19.67
N THR A 2 4.04 11.42 -18.84
CA THR A 2 4.70 11.74 -17.56
C THR A 2 4.46 10.62 -16.54
N GLY A 3 5.32 10.50 -15.54
CA GLY A 3 5.12 9.54 -14.43
C GLY A 3 3.76 9.68 -13.74
N PRO A 4 3.34 10.91 -13.34
CA PRO A 4 2.04 11.13 -12.71
C PRO A 4 0.84 10.72 -13.58
N GLU A 5 0.87 11.02 -14.89
CA GLU A 5 -0.19 10.58 -15.82
C GLU A 5 -0.28 9.05 -15.88
N ALA A 6 0.86 8.37 -15.96
CA ALA A 6 0.90 6.91 -16.03
C ALA A 6 0.40 6.24 -14.73
N ARG A 7 0.77 6.78 -13.55
CA ARG A 7 0.27 6.28 -12.26
C ARG A 7 -1.22 6.53 -12.06
N ALA A 8 -1.74 7.65 -12.56
CA ALA A 8 -3.18 7.93 -12.55
C ALA A 8 -3.95 6.89 -13.39
N GLN A 9 -3.49 6.61 -14.61
CA GLN A 9 -4.10 5.58 -15.47
C GLN A 9 -3.93 4.17 -14.89
N ALA A 10 -2.77 3.85 -14.30
CA ALA A 10 -2.57 2.57 -13.63
C ALA A 10 -3.48 2.41 -12.40
N SER A 11 -3.80 3.49 -11.68
CA SER A 11 -4.76 3.46 -10.57
C SER A 11 -6.16 3.07 -11.06
N ALA A 12 -6.57 3.60 -12.22
CA ALA A 12 -7.85 3.24 -12.84
C ALA A 12 -7.90 1.76 -13.24
N VAL A 13 -6.79 1.24 -13.80
CA VAL A 13 -6.66 -0.19 -14.10
C VAL A 13 -6.86 -1.03 -12.85
N LEU A 14 -6.22 -0.70 -11.73
CA LEU A 14 -6.39 -1.42 -10.47
C LEU A 14 -7.82 -1.35 -9.94
N ALA A 15 -8.45 -0.16 -9.96
CA ALA A 15 -9.81 0.05 -9.49
C ALA A 15 -10.85 -0.73 -10.32
N SER A 16 -10.56 -1.00 -11.59
CA SER A 16 -11.43 -1.78 -12.49
C SER A 16 -11.43 -3.30 -12.22
N ILE A 17 -10.52 -3.79 -11.36
CA ILE A 17 -10.39 -5.22 -11.08
C ILE A 17 -11.51 -5.68 -10.15
N ASP A 18 -12.56 -6.21 -10.76
CA ASP A 18 -13.57 -7.00 -10.10
C ASP A 18 -13.08 -8.45 -9.94
N VAL A 19 -12.93 -8.90 -8.70
CA VAL A 19 -12.57 -10.29 -8.35
C VAL A 19 -13.75 -11.07 -7.75
N GLU A 20 -14.90 -10.42 -7.58
CA GLU A 20 -16.09 -11.03 -6.98
C GLU A 20 -16.93 -11.78 -8.03
N HIS A 21 -16.99 -11.27 -9.26
CA HIS A 21 -17.81 -11.86 -10.32
C HIS A 21 -17.02 -12.77 -11.27
N GLY A 22 -17.69 -13.74 -11.89
CA GLY A 22 -17.11 -14.61 -12.92
C GLY A 22 -16.40 -15.86 -12.36
N THR A 23 -16.04 -16.74 -13.28
CA THR A 23 -15.31 -17.99 -13.00
C THR A 23 -13.86 -17.71 -12.59
N PRO A 24 -13.18 -18.66 -11.91
CA PRO A 24 -11.75 -18.52 -11.61
C PRO A 24 -10.89 -18.19 -12.83
N ALA A 25 -11.17 -18.80 -13.99
CA ALA A 25 -10.45 -18.55 -15.23
C ALA A 25 -10.65 -17.10 -15.73
N GLU A 26 -11.89 -16.62 -15.75
CA GLU A 26 -12.21 -15.24 -16.16
C GLU A 26 -11.55 -14.20 -15.25
N ARG A 27 -11.42 -14.50 -13.94
CA ARG A 27 -10.72 -13.65 -12.99
C ARG A 27 -9.23 -13.57 -13.29
N VAL A 28 -8.58 -14.72 -13.51
CA VAL A 28 -7.15 -14.76 -13.89
C VAL A 28 -6.93 -13.99 -15.19
N ASP A 29 -7.76 -14.20 -16.20
CA ASP A 29 -7.66 -13.48 -17.48
C ASP A 29 -7.80 -11.96 -17.32
N ARG A 30 -8.72 -11.49 -16.46
CA ARG A 30 -8.86 -10.06 -16.15
C ARG A 30 -7.61 -9.50 -15.49
N ILE A 31 -7.09 -10.21 -14.49
CA ILE A 31 -5.89 -9.77 -13.77
C ILE A 31 -4.68 -9.73 -14.70
N GLU A 32 -4.49 -10.73 -15.56
CA GLU A 32 -3.40 -10.73 -16.53
C GLU A 32 -3.52 -9.61 -17.58
N ARG A 33 -4.73 -9.26 -18.00
CA ARG A 33 -4.95 -8.07 -18.85
C ARG A 33 -4.56 -6.78 -18.12
N ALA A 34 -4.92 -6.65 -16.85
CA ALA A 34 -4.53 -5.49 -16.05
C ALA A 34 -3.01 -5.39 -15.87
N ILE A 35 -2.34 -6.52 -15.63
CA ILE A 35 -0.88 -6.57 -15.54
C ILE A 35 -0.25 -6.06 -16.84
N ARG A 36 -0.70 -6.56 -18.00
CA ARG A 36 -0.23 -6.09 -19.32
C ARG A 36 -0.54 -4.61 -19.57
N ALA A 37 -1.69 -4.13 -19.13
CA ALA A 37 -2.07 -2.71 -19.26
C ALA A 37 -1.12 -1.81 -18.46
N VAL A 38 -0.83 -2.14 -17.20
CA VAL A 38 0.13 -1.38 -16.37
C VAL A 38 1.54 -1.40 -16.99
N ALA A 39 2.01 -2.56 -17.48
CA ALA A 39 3.29 -2.65 -18.18
C ALA A 39 3.34 -1.76 -19.43
N THR A 40 2.24 -1.70 -20.18
CA THR A 40 2.12 -0.83 -21.37
C THR A 40 2.19 0.64 -21.01
N LEU A 41 1.54 1.05 -19.92
CA LEU A 41 1.61 2.43 -19.40
C LEU A 41 3.04 2.78 -18.96
N ALA A 42 3.68 1.89 -18.20
CA ALA A 42 5.05 2.09 -17.75
C ALA A 42 6.04 2.25 -18.91
N ALA A 43 5.89 1.47 -19.98
CA ALA A 43 6.73 1.57 -21.17
C ALA A 43 6.66 2.94 -21.88
N GLN A 44 5.62 3.73 -21.64
CA GLN A 44 5.42 5.07 -22.19
C GLN A 44 6.03 6.19 -21.34
N VAL A 45 6.56 5.86 -20.15
CA VAL A 45 7.22 6.79 -19.23
C VAL A 45 8.72 6.82 -19.52
N GLU A 46 9.27 8.02 -19.73
CA GLU A 46 10.69 8.20 -20.08
C GLU A 46 11.63 8.09 -18.88
N ASP A 47 11.31 8.77 -17.77
CA ASP A 47 12.07 8.68 -16.52
C ASP A 47 11.96 7.26 -15.95
N GLU A 48 13.11 6.66 -15.67
CA GLU A 48 13.17 5.26 -15.23
C GLU A 48 12.51 5.05 -13.87
N ILE A 49 12.71 5.96 -12.92
CA ILE A 49 12.16 5.79 -11.57
C ILE A 49 10.65 6.00 -11.59
N ASP A 50 10.16 6.96 -12.37
CA ASP A 50 8.71 7.08 -12.60
C ASP A 50 8.15 5.82 -13.27
N ARG A 51 8.84 5.26 -14.27
CA ARG A 51 8.45 3.98 -14.89
C ARG A 51 8.36 2.86 -13.86
N LEU A 52 9.37 2.72 -13.00
CA LEU A 52 9.38 1.70 -11.94
C LEU A 52 8.26 1.92 -10.92
N SER A 53 7.94 3.19 -10.59
CA SER A 53 6.81 3.51 -9.70
C SER A 53 5.45 3.09 -10.27
N VAL A 54 5.30 3.09 -11.60
CA VAL A 54 4.10 2.57 -12.28
C VAL A 54 4.08 1.04 -12.23
N LEU A 55 5.22 0.39 -12.51
CA LEU A 55 5.34 -1.08 -12.45
C LEU A 55 5.08 -1.64 -11.06
N ARG A 56 5.48 -0.94 -9.98
CA ARG A 56 5.19 -1.33 -8.59
C ARG A 56 3.70 -1.63 -8.38
N MET A 57 2.82 -0.90 -9.06
CA MET A 57 1.36 -1.10 -8.95
C MET A 57 0.89 -2.50 -9.39
N GLN A 58 1.70 -3.24 -10.14
CA GLN A 58 1.41 -4.63 -10.50
C GLN A 58 1.43 -5.58 -9.29
N GLU A 59 2.07 -5.23 -8.17
CA GLU A 59 2.18 -6.08 -6.99
C GLU A 59 0.81 -6.63 -6.54
N SER A 60 -0.19 -5.77 -6.34
CA SER A 60 -1.55 -6.21 -5.98
C SER A 60 -2.15 -7.20 -6.99
N LEU A 61 -1.84 -7.03 -8.27
CA LEU A 61 -2.34 -7.90 -9.32
C LEU A 61 -1.68 -9.27 -9.24
N HIS A 62 -0.37 -9.32 -8.94
CA HIS A 62 0.33 -10.59 -8.73
C HIS A 62 -0.17 -11.32 -7.47
N LEU A 63 -0.43 -10.59 -6.38
CA LEU A 63 -1.03 -11.16 -5.16
C LEU A 63 -2.42 -11.75 -5.42
N LEU A 64 -3.24 -11.09 -6.25
CA LEU A 64 -4.57 -11.56 -6.63
C LEU A 64 -4.52 -12.74 -7.61
N ALA A 65 -3.57 -12.74 -8.53
CA ALA A 65 -3.43 -13.79 -9.54
C ALA A 65 -2.91 -15.12 -8.96
N GLY A 66 -2.34 -15.09 -7.74
CA GLY A 66 -1.64 -16.23 -7.16
C GLY A 66 -0.41 -16.65 -7.97
N PRO A 67 0.14 -17.86 -7.75
CA PRO A 67 1.27 -18.35 -8.53
C PRO A 67 0.93 -18.40 -10.03
N ALA A 68 1.89 -17.99 -10.87
CA ALA A 68 1.73 -18.09 -12.32
C ALA A 68 1.70 -19.56 -12.75
N ALA A 69 0.81 -19.88 -13.70
CA ALA A 69 0.87 -21.18 -14.36
C ALA A 69 2.20 -21.29 -15.15
N PRO A 70 2.77 -22.50 -15.29
CA PRO A 70 3.99 -22.70 -16.07
C PRO A 70 3.86 -22.10 -17.48
N GLY A 71 4.83 -21.28 -17.88
CA GLY A 71 4.88 -20.65 -19.21
C GLY A 71 4.07 -19.37 -19.37
N VAL A 72 3.41 -18.87 -18.32
CA VAL A 72 2.75 -17.56 -18.34
C VAL A 72 3.75 -16.46 -17.97
N ASP A 73 4.13 -15.65 -18.95
CA ASP A 73 4.87 -14.42 -18.72
C ASP A 73 3.89 -13.30 -18.29
N ARG A 74 3.97 -12.92 -17.02
CA ARG A 74 3.20 -11.81 -16.44
C ARG A 74 3.97 -10.49 -16.52
N GLY A 75 5.08 -10.43 -17.24
CA GLY A 75 5.91 -9.24 -17.34
C GLY A 75 6.75 -9.01 -16.09
N VAL A 76 7.22 -7.77 -15.93
CA VAL A 76 8.19 -7.39 -14.88
C VAL A 76 7.50 -7.35 -13.52
N LEU A 77 8.03 -8.09 -12.56
CA LEU A 77 7.61 -8.05 -11.16
C LEU A 77 8.78 -7.53 -10.33
N LEU A 78 8.70 -6.28 -9.87
CA LEU A 78 9.80 -5.64 -9.15
C LEU A 78 10.09 -6.30 -7.80
N GLY A 79 9.05 -6.50 -7.01
CA GLY A 79 9.10 -7.11 -5.70
C GLY A 79 7.78 -7.80 -5.40
N LEU A 80 7.83 -8.89 -4.64
CA LEU A 80 6.63 -9.55 -4.13
C LEU A 80 6.93 -10.30 -2.83
N ALA A 81 6.27 -9.90 -1.76
CA ALA A 81 6.06 -10.74 -0.59
C ALA A 81 4.90 -11.71 -0.87
N ALA A 82 5.21 -12.96 -1.24
CA ALA A 82 4.21 -13.96 -1.56
C ALA A 82 3.54 -14.52 -0.30
N TRP A 83 2.32 -15.05 -0.47
CA TRP A 83 1.54 -15.63 0.62
C TRP A 83 2.22 -16.83 1.30
N ASP A 84 3.13 -17.51 0.62
CA ASP A 84 3.90 -18.63 1.18
C ASP A 84 5.16 -18.21 1.96
N GLY A 85 5.37 -16.89 2.12
CA GLY A 85 6.54 -16.32 2.80
C GLY A 85 7.74 -16.11 1.88
N THR A 86 7.63 -16.43 0.58
CA THR A 86 8.72 -16.18 -0.37
C THR A 86 8.83 -14.70 -0.69
N LEU A 87 10.05 -14.16 -0.65
CA LEU A 87 10.37 -12.84 -1.14
C LEU A 87 10.96 -12.93 -2.55
N TYR A 88 10.25 -12.39 -3.54
CA TYR A 88 10.77 -12.20 -4.89
C TYR A 88 11.29 -10.79 -5.06
N LEU A 89 12.47 -10.64 -5.66
CA LEU A 89 13.09 -9.37 -6.02
C LEU A 89 13.57 -9.47 -7.47
N ASP A 90 13.22 -8.49 -8.30
CA ASP A 90 13.66 -8.45 -9.70
C ASP A 90 15.18 -8.35 -9.79
N GLU A 91 15.77 -9.19 -10.63
CA GLU A 91 17.21 -9.26 -10.76
C GLU A 91 17.80 -7.95 -11.28
N ARG A 92 17.18 -7.36 -12.31
CA ARG A 92 17.72 -6.20 -13.01
C ARG A 92 17.50 -4.89 -12.25
N PHE A 93 16.34 -4.74 -11.62
CA PHE A 93 15.91 -3.48 -11.02
C PHE A 93 16.13 -3.42 -9.52
N ILE A 94 16.29 -4.57 -8.85
CA ILE A 94 16.53 -4.64 -7.40
C ILE A 94 17.89 -5.28 -7.09
N ASN A 95 18.11 -6.56 -7.41
CA ASN A 95 19.31 -7.27 -6.98
C ASN A 95 20.60 -6.70 -7.59
N GLU A 96 20.62 -6.45 -8.91
CA GLU A 96 21.78 -5.89 -9.59
C GLU A 96 22.16 -4.50 -9.04
N PRO A 97 21.23 -3.53 -8.86
CA PRO A 97 21.54 -2.26 -8.22
C PRO A 97 22.09 -2.42 -6.80
N LEU A 98 21.51 -3.31 -5.99
CA LEU A 98 22.01 -3.59 -4.63
C LEU A 98 23.43 -4.16 -4.70
N GLN A 99 23.67 -5.17 -5.53
CA GLN A 99 25.00 -5.77 -5.71
C GLN A 99 26.04 -4.72 -6.12
N ARG A 100 25.73 -3.90 -7.15
CA ARG A 100 26.64 -2.85 -7.62
C ARG A 100 26.96 -1.81 -6.55
N MET A 101 26.00 -1.49 -5.69
CA MET A 101 26.21 -0.59 -4.56
C MET A 101 27.24 -1.18 -3.57
N PHE A 102 27.13 -2.48 -3.27
CA PHE A 102 28.03 -3.17 -2.34
C PHE A 102 29.38 -3.58 -2.94
N ASP A 103 29.51 -3.65 -4.27
CA ASP A 103 30.78 -3.97 -4.94
C ASP A 103 31.84 -2.86 -4.82
N ALA A 104 31.41 -1.62 -4.55
CA ALA A 104 32.30 -0.45 -4.49
C ALA A 104 31.92 0.52 -3.34
N PRO A 105 31.95 0.08 -2.07
CA PRO A 105 31.47 0.86 -0.94
C PRO A 105 32.26 2.16 -0.75
N GLY A 106 31.55 3.23 -0.40
CA GLY A 106 32.10 4.58 -0.20
C GLY A 106 32.37 5.35 -1.50
N THR A 107 32.13 4.75 -2.66
CA THR A 107 32.28 5.41 -3.96
C THR A 107 31.18 6.45 -4.15
N ARG A 108 31.53 7.64 -4.65
CA ARG A 108 30.54 8.65 -5.04
C ARG A 108 29.94 8.26 -6.39
N HIS A 109 28.61 8.21 -6.44
CA HIS A 109 27.85 7.89 -7.65
C HIS A 109 27.12 9.13 -8.18
N ASP A 110 26.73 9.09 -9.44
CA ASP A 110 25.86 10.13 -10.01
C ASP A 110 24.42 10.01 -9.49
N VAL A 111 23.65 11.09 -9.63
CA VAL A 111 22.26 11.15 -9.16
C VAL A 111 21.39 10.03 -9.73
N PRO A 112 21.43 9.69 -11.05
CA PRO A 112 20.66 8.57 -11.59
C PRO A 112 21.00 7.22 -10.93
N THR A 113 22.28 6.94 -10.67
CA THR A 113 22.70 5.71 -10.00
C THR A 113 22.22 5.68 -8.55
N LEU A 114 22.36 6.78 -7.81
CA LEU A 114 21.85 6.88 -6.43
C LEU A 114 20.33 6.69 -6.37
N ARG A 115 19.57 7.23 -7.34
CA ARG A 115 18.12 7.02 -7.44
C ARG A 115 17.77 5.54 -7.64
N ARG A 116 18.55 4.79 -8.44
CA ARG A 116 18.35 3.33 -8.60
C ARG A 116 18.63 2.56 -7.32
N PHE A 117 19.72 2.88 -6.62
CA PHE A 117 20.05 2.25 -5.33
C PHE A 117 18.96 2.53 -4.30
N ARG A 118 18.53 3.79 -4.17
CA ARG A 118 17.47 4.18 -3.24
C ARG A 118 16.14 3.50 -3.60
N PHE A 119 15.81 3.39 -4.88
CA PHE A 119 14.61 2.67 -5.32
C PHE A 119 14.67 1.19 -4.95
N ALA A 120 15.80 0.52 -5.20
CA ALA A 120 15.96 -0.89 -4.87
C ALA A 120 15.85 -1.16 -3.36
N LEU A 121 16.43 -0.29 -2.52
CA LEU A 121 16.30 -0.36 -1.06
C LEU A 121 14.88 -0.04 -0.59
N SER A 122 14.23 0.94 -1.22
CA SER A 122 12.82 1.25 -0.96
C SER A 122 11.91 0.06 -1.27
N GLU A 123 12.13 -0.63 -2.38
CA GLU A 123 11.37 -1.84 -2.72
C GLU A 123 11.64 -2.97 -1.73
N MET A 124 12.90 -3.24 -1.40
CA MET A 124 13.26 -4.25 -0.41
C MET A 124 12.59 -3.98 0.94
N PHE A 125 12.61 -2.72 1.41
CA PHE A 125 11.95 -2.32 2.65
C PHE A 125 10.42 -2.48 2.57
N HIS A 126 9.82 -2.06 1.45
CA HIS A 126 8.39 -2.24 1.18
C HIS A 126 7.98 -3.70 1.28
N GLN A 127 8.67 -4.58 0.57
CA GLN A 127 8.34 -6.00 0.54
C GLN A 127 8.60 -6.69 1.89
N GLN A 128 9.66 -6.32 2.62
CA GLN A 128 9.90 -6.81 3.98
C GLN A 128 8.77 -6.42 4.94
N SER A 129 8.20 -5.22 4.75
CA SER A 129 7.13 -4.70 5.58
C SER A 129 5.83 -5.50 5.48
N HIS A 130 5.55 -6.12 4.33
CA HIS A 130 4.40 -7.02 4.16
C HIS A 130 4.48 -8.26 5.06
N PHE A 131 5.67 -8.73 5.42
CA PHE A 131 5.81 -9.91 6.28
C PHE A 131 5.55 -9.64 7.77
N LEU A 132 5.34 -8.38 8.16
CA LEU A 132 5.03 -8.05 9.54
C LEU A 132 3.63 -8.56 9.92
N ALA A 133 3.54 -9.20 11.08
CA ALA A 133 2.32 -9.76 11.61
C ALA A 133 2.28 -9.63 13.13
N THR A 134 1.07 -9.64 13.70
CA THR A 134 0.89 -9.69 15.15
C THR A 134 1.09 -11.11 15.68
N GLU A 135 1.43 -11.23 16.96
CA GLU A 135 1.65 -12.52 17.61
C GLU A 135 0.48 -13.50 17.37
N GLY A 136 0.81 -14.72 16.95
CA GLY A 136 -0.18 -15.77 16.66
C GLY A 136 -0.85 -15.66 15.29
N THR A 137 -0.43 -14.74 14.42
CA THR A 137 -0.90 -14.62 13.04
C THR A 137 0.24 -14.66 12.03
N THR A 138 -0.10 -14.90 10.77
CA THR A 138 0.83 -14.89 9.64
C THR A 138 0.28 -14.04 8.50
N TYR A 139 1.17 -13.55 7.62
CA TYR A 139 0.76 -12.84 6.40
C TYR A 139 -0.20 -13.67 5.53
N ALA A 140 0.03 -14.99 5.45
CA ALA A 140 -0.78 -15.95 4.70
C ALA A 140 -2.25 -16.01 5.16
N ASP A 141 -2.54 -15.70 6.43
CA ASP A 141 -3.90 -15.72 6.97
C ASP A 141 -4.81 -14.67 6.29
N SER A 142 -4.21 -13.70 5.59
CA SER A 142 -4.92 -12.63 4.90
C SER A 142 -5.25 -12.91 3.44
N THR A 143 -4.87 -14.06 2.86
CA THR A 143 -5.09 -14.33 1.43
C THR A 143 -6.55 -14.17 1.01
N THR A 144 -7.51 -14.67 1.81
CA THR A 144 -8.95 -14.51 1.51
C THR A 144 -9.42 -13.07 1.77
N ALA A 145 -8.95 -12.43 2.84
CA ALA A 145 -9.32 -11.05 3.15
C ALA A 145 -8.84 -10.07 2.07
N PHE A 146 -7.72 -10.36 1.42
CA PHE A 146 -7.15 -9.55 0.34
C PHE A 146 -8.03 -9.49 -0.93
N LEU A 147 -9.09 -10.30 -1.02
CA LEU A 147 -10.12 -10.17 -2.06
C LEU A 147 -11.00 -8.93 -1.86
N ASP A 148 -11.07 -8.38 -0.64
CA ASP A 148 -11.73 -7.11 -0.36
C ASP A 148 -10.87 -5.94 -0.86
N PRO A 149 -11.40 -5.05 -1.73
CA PRO A 149 -10.67 -3.88 -2.23
C PRO A 149 -10.20 -2.93 -1.11
N VAL A 150 -10.91 -2.83 0.01
CA VAL A 150 -10.50 -2.00 1.16
C VAL A 150 -9.29 -2.61 1.86
N VAL A 151 -9.25 -3.94 2.00
CA VAL A 151 -8.09 -4.63 2.57
C VAL A 151 -6.86 -4.38 1.70
N ARG A 152 -6.98 -4.46 0.37
CA ARG A 152 -5.87 -4.13 -0.54
C ARG A 152 -5.41 -2.68 -0.44
N LEU A 153 -6.36 -1.75 -0.42
CA LEU A 153 -6.07 -0.32 -0.28
C LEU A 153 -5.31 -0.05 1.02
N LEU A 154 -5.77 -0.60 2.14
CA LEU A 154 -5.12 -0.42 3.43
C LEU A 154 -3.77 -1.12 3.47
N GLU A 155 -3.66 -2.33 2.91
CA GLU A 155 -2.41 -3.08 2.89
C GLU A 155 -1.31 -2.30 2.18
N LEU A 156 -1.53 -2.01 0.89
CA LEU A 156 -0.57 -1.32 0.06
C LEU A 156 -0.38 0.14 0.48
N GLY A 157 -1.45 0.82 0.90
CA GLY A 157 -1.38 2.20 1.36
C GLY A 157 -0.55 2.34 2.64
N VAL A 158 -0.75 1.46 3.63
CA VAL A 158 0.04 1.45 4.87
C VAL A 158 1.49 1.13 4.58
N THR A 159 1.76 0.08 3.81
CA THR A 159 3.13 -0.35 3.52
C THR A 159 3.89 0.70 2.70
N ALA A 160 3.24 1.32 1.70
CA ALA A 160 3.83 2.42 0.93
C ALA A 160 4.06 3.68 1.77
N ALA A 161 3.09 4.08 2.61
CA ALA A 161 3.22 5.24 3.48
C ALA A 161 4.34 5.03 4.52
N TRP A 162 4.40 3.84 5.13
CA TRP A 162 5.46 3.47 6.07
C TRP A 162 6.84 3.51 5.41
N THR A 163 6.96 2.88 4.24
CA THR A 163 8.21 2.86 3.47
C THR A 163 8.66 4.27 3.13
N ALA A 164 7.78 5.11 2.58
CA ALA A 164 8.12 6.46 2.17
C ALA A 164 8.60 7.32 3.34
N LYS A 165 7.98 7.16 4.51
CA LYS A 165 8.27 7.95 5.70
C LYS A 165 9.54 7.51 6.44
N HIS A 166 9.81 6.21 6.48
CA HIS A 166 10.91 5.65 7.28
C HIS A 166 12.08 5.12 6.45
N LEU A 167 12.13 5.44 5.14
CA LEU A 167 13.23 4.98 4.30
C LEU A 167 14.58 5.48 4.82
N ASP A 168 14.69 6.76 5.19
CA ASP A 168 15.98 7.29 5.68
C ASP A 168 16.42 6.63 6.99
N ASP A 169 15.51 6.46 7.96
CA ASP A 169 15.80 5.72 9.19
C ASP A 169 16.25 4.28 8.91
N TYR A 170 15.61 3.62 7.95
CA TYR A 170 15.98 2.28 7.50
C TYR A 170 17.39 2.26 6.87
N LEU A 171 17.69 3.20 5.98
CA LEU A 171 19.00 3.33 5.34
C LEU A 171 20.12 3.61 6.36
N GLU A 172 19.87 4.50 7.31
CA GLU A 172 20.81 4.84 8.39
C GLU A 172 21.08 3.62 9.28
N SER A 173 20.03 2.88 9.65
CA SER A 173 20.17 1.67 10.49
C SER A 173 21.03 0.57 9.84
N LEU A 174 21.12 0.58 8.51
CA LEU A 174 21.89 -0.36 7.71
C LEU A 174 23.30 0.16 7.37
N GLY A 175 23.65 1.40 7.74
CA GLY A 175 24.92 2.04 7.36
C GLY A 175 25.02 2.35 5.86
N ILE A 176 23.88 2.50 5.16
CA ILE A 176 23.88 2.74 3.71
C ILE A 176 24.52 4.08 3.34
N PRO A 177 24.37 5.19 4.09
CA PRO A 177 25.04 6.45 3.74
C PRO A 177 26.57 6.34 3.64
N GLU A 178 27.19 5.40 4.34
CA GLU A 178 28.62 5.13 4.27
C GLU A 178 29.00 4.31 3.04
N ILE A 179 28.11 3.41 2.61
CA ILE A 179 28.27 2.56 1.42
C ILE A 179 27.98 3.34 0.14
N ALA A 180 26.94 4.17 0.13
CA ALA A 180 26.50 4.99 -1.00
C ALA A 180 26.34 6.46 -0.58
N PRO A 181 27.45 7.23 -0.48
CA PRO A 181 27.41 8.62 -0.06
C PRO A 181 26.48 9.48 -0.91
N GLY A 182 25.58 10.21 -0.25
CA GLY A 182 24.61 11.12 -0.88
C GLY A 182 23.26 10.48 -1.25
N ILE A 183 23.05 9.19 -0.96
CA ILE A 183 21.78 8.49 -1.23
C ILE A 183 20.56 9.09 -0.50
N GLU A 184 20.76 9.80 0.60
CA GLU A 184 19.68 10.48 1.34
C GLU A 184 19.19 11.75 0.64
N GLN A 185 19.98 12.28 -0.31
CA GLN A 185 19.67 13.52 -1.01
C GLN A 185 18.84 13.31 -2.27
N VAL A 186 18.57 12.06 -2.65
CA VAL A 186 17.78 11.75 -3.84
C VAL A 186 16.36 11.38 -3.47
N GLU A 187 15.40 11.96 -4.17
CA GLU A 187 13.98 11.71 -3.93
C GLU A 187 13.46 10.59 -4.85
N LEU A 188 12.47 9.87 -4.33
CA LEU A 188 11.70 8.89 -5.09
C LEU A 188 10.25 9.38 -5.19
N PRO A 189 9.56 9.11 -6.31
CA PRO A 189 8.12 9.31 -6.39
C PRO A 189 7.40 8.40 -5.40
N VAL A 190 6.34 8.92 -4.80
CA VAL A 190 5.45 8.13 -3.93
C VAL A 190 4.64 7.17 -4.79
N GLY A 191 4.63 5.88 -4.41
CA GLY A 191 3.78 4.87 -5.05
C GLY A 191 2.31 4.98 -4.62
N TYR A 192 1.40 4.38 -5.39
CA TYR A 192 -0.03 4.27 -5.08
C TYR A 192 -0.75 5.58 -4.71
N PRO A 193 -0.90 6.53 -5.66
CA PRO A 193 -1.56 7.82 -5.40
C PRO A 193 -3.01 7.68 -4.94
N ALA A 194 -3.67 6.56 -5.24
CA ALA A 194 -5.02 6.26 -4.78
C ALA A 194 -5.11 5.72 -3.34
N TYR A 195 -4.00 5.25 -2.74
CA TYR A 195 -4.03 4.53 -1.46
C TYR A 195 -3.29 5.28 -0.34
N VAL A 196 -2.09 5.79 -0.61
CA VAL A 196 -1.25 6.45 0.41
C VAL A 196 -1.98 7.63 1.07
N PRO A 197 -2.59 8.57 0.34
CA PRO A 197 -3.24 9.73 0.97
C PRO A 197 -4.44 9.36 1.85
N ALA A 198 -5.19 8.31 1.52
CA ALA A 198 -6.26 7.80 2.36
C ALA A 198 -5.73 7.31 3.71
N VAL A 199 -4.62 6.56 3.71
CA VAL A 199 -3.99 6.04 4.92
C VAL A 199 -3.39 7.16 5.76
N GLU A 200 -2.69 8.12 5.14
CA GLU A 200 -2.15 9.29 5.85
C GLU A 200 -3.25 10.09 6.53
N ALA A 201 -4.35 10.38 5.82
CA ALA A 201 -5.48 11.10 6.38
C ALA A 201 -6.20 10.31 7.49
N LEU A 202 -6.34 8.99 7.33
CA LEU A 202 -6.95 8.10 8.31
C LEU A 202 -6.11 8.02 9.59
N THR A 203 -4.79 7.83 9.46
CA THR A 203 -3.86 7.73 10.60
C THR A 203 -3.72 9.06 11.33
N ALA A 204 -3.73 10.19 10.61
CA ALA A 204 -3.77 11.53 11.20
C ALA A 204 -5.06 11.75 12.01
N GLY A 205 -6.22 11.51 11.41
CA GLY A 205 -7.51 11.68 12.09
C GLY A 205 -7.67 10.79 13.32
N LEU A 206 -7.20 9.54 13.23
CA LEU A 206 -7.21 8.63 14.39
C LEU A 206 -6.22 9.05 15.46
N GLY A 207 -5.02 9.48 15.08
CA GLY A 207 -3.98 9.97 15.99
C GLY A 207 -4.45 11.16 16.82
N GLU A 208 -5.10 12.14 16.18
CA GLU A 208 -5.74 13.27 16.87
C GLU A 208 -6.77 12.80 17.92
N LEU A 209 -7.60 11.83 17.54
CA LEU A 209 -8.66 11.30 18.40
C LEU A 209 -8.13 10.60 19.65
N ILE A 210 -7.08 9.80 19.49
CA ILE A 210 -6.48 9.00 20.58
C ILE A 210 -5.30 9.71 21.26
N ARG A 211 -5.01 10.95 20.87
CA ARG A 211 -3.87 11.77 21.35
C ARG A 211 -2.51 11.07 21.18
N GLN A 212 -2.29 10.46 20.03
CA GLN A 212 -1.02 9.86 19.64
C GLN A 212 -0.55 10.43 18.30
N PRO A 213 0.77 10.47 18.03
CA PRO A 213 1.27 10.83 16.71
C PRO A 213 0.66 9.91 15.63
N ALA A 214 0.33 10.47 14.47
CA ALA A 214 -0.12 9.70 13.31
C ALA A 214 0.87 8.57 12.96
N ASP A 215 2.16 8.83 13.18
CA ASP A 215 3.25 7.87 13.02
C ASP A 215 3.10 6.60 13.87
N GLU A 216 2.69 6.76 15.12
CA GLU A 216 2.48 5.62 16.01
C GLU A 216 1.27 4.79 15.57
N VAL A 217 0.23 5.44 15.03
CA VAL A 217 -0.89 4.72 14.42
C VAL A 217 -0.42 3.96 13.19
N LEU A 218 0.32 4.62 12.29
CA LEU A 218 0.86 3.99 11.08
C LEU A 218 1.76 2.79 11.42
N ARG A 219 2.64 2.92 12.42
CA ARG A 219 3.50 1.83 12.91
C ARG A 219 2.69 0.61 13.36
N ARG A 220 1.60 0.83 14.10
CA ARG A 220 0.71 -0.26 14.55
C ARG A 220 0.02 -0.95 13.39
N LEU A 221 -0.45 -0.18 12.40
CA LEU A 221 -1.07 -0.75 11.21
C LEU A 221 -0.06 -1.51 10.37
N ASN A 222 1.17 -1.00 10.26
CA ASN A 222 2.23 -1.65 9.49
C ASN A 222 2.64 -2.99 10.13
N GLY A 223 2.59 -3.10 11.46
CA GLY A 223 2.81 -4.36 12.17
C GLY A 223 1.62 -5.34 12.17
N ALA A 224 0.49 -4.98 11.58
CA ALA A 224 -0.72 -5.80 11.52
C ALA A 224 -0.84 -6.49 10.16
N THR A 225 -1.40 -7.70 10.15
CA THR A 225 -1.70 -8.40 8.89
C THR A 225 -2.76 -7.64 8.09
N PRO A 226 -2.85 -7.83 6.76
CA PRO A 226 -3.85 -7.13 5.95
C PRO A 226 -5.27 -7.22 6.51
N ALA A 227 -5.70 -8.41 6.94
CA ALA A 227 -7.02 -8.65 7.52
C ALA A 227 -7.27 -7.88 8.84
N GLN A 228 -6.21 -7.53 9.56
CA GLN A 228 -6.30 -6.86 10.86
C GLN A 228 -6.28 -5.34 10.77
N LYS A 229 -5.81 -4.74 9.66
CA LYS A 229 -5.60 -3.27 9.57
C LYS A 229 -6.89 -2.48 9.87
N LEU A 230 -8.01 -2.77 9.20
CA LEU A 230 -9.28 -2.06 9.46
C LEU A 230 -9.84 -2.35 10.87
N VAL A 231 -9.68 -3.60 11.33
CA VAL A 231 -10.09 -4.02 12.67
C VAL A 231 -9.33 -3.23 13.74
N GLY A 232 -8.01 -3.10 13.58
CA GLY A 232 -7.15 -2.33 14.47
C GLY A 232 -7.53 -0.85 14.53
N VAL A 233 -7.77 -0.22 13.37
CA VAL A 233 -8.29 1.16 13.31
C VAL A 233 -9.61 1.29 14.06
N THR A 234 -10.54 0.37 13.83
CA THR A 234 -11.86 0.36 14.48
C THR A 234 -11.73 0.27 16.01
N TRP A 235 -10.88 -0.64 16.50
CA TRP A 235 -10.66 -0.83 17.93
C TRP A 235 -9.97 0.36 18.61
N LEU A 236 -9.05 1.04 17.92
CA LEU A 236 -8.45 2.28 18.42
C LEU A 236 -9.50 3.39 18.56
N LEU A 237 -10.38 3.55 17.56
CA LEU A 237 -11.48 4.52 17.61
C LEU A 237 -12.44 4.21 18.76
N LEU A 238 -12.87 2.95 18.89
CA LEU A 238 -13.74 2.51 19.98
C LEU A 238 -13.07 2.67 21.35
N GLY A 239 -11.77 2.42 21.46
CA GLY A 239 -10.99 2.63 22.68
C GLY A 239 -11.08 4.04 23.21
N ALA A 240 -11.12 5.03 22.32
CA ALA A 240 -11.21 6.44 22.67
C ALA A 240 -12.64 6.96 22.85
N THR A 241 -13.64 6.26 22.30
CA THR A 241 -15.01 6.82 22.19
C THR A 241 -16.09 5.98 22.85
N VAL A 242 -15.89 4.68 23.05
CA VAL A 242 -16.93 3.78 23.56
C VAL A 242 -16.48 3.15 24.89
N PRO A 243 -17.34 3.10 25.93
CA PRO A 243 -17.05 2.38 27.18
C PRO A 243 -16.73 0.90 26.91
N PRO A 244 -15.78 0.28 27.65
CA PRO A 244 -15.31 -1.09 27.40
C PRO A 244 -16.43 -2.12 27.19
N GLU A 245 -17.48 -2.07 28.00
CA GLU A 245 -18.64 -2.98 28.02
C GLU A 245 -19.48 -2.95 26.73
N HIS A 246 -19.33 -1.94 25.88
CA HIS A 246 -20.09 -1.78 24.64
C HIS A 246 -19.24 -1.98 23.37
N ARG A 247 -17.91 -2.10 23.50
CA ARG A 247 -17.01 -2.08 22.33
C ARG A 247 -17.20 -3.29 21.42
N GLU A 248 -17.32 -4.48 21.98
CA GLU A 248 -17.51 -5.70 21.18
C GLU A 248 -18.77 -5.65 20.32
N ALA A 249 -19.89 -5.17 20.88
CA ALA A 249 -21.14 -5.01 20.16
C ALA A 249 -21.07 -3.89 19.11
N ALA A 250 -20.29 -2.83 19.37
CA ALA A 250 -20.12 -1.70 18.47
C ALA A 250 -19.19 -1.99 17.28
N ALA A 251 -18.15 -2.80 17.48
CA ALA A 251 -17.07 -3.01 16.51
C ALA A 251 -17.54 -3.38 15.10
N PRO A 252 -18.47 -4.35 14.90
CA PRO A 252 -18.93 -4.68 13.55
C PRO A 252 -19.66 -3.53 12.87
N ARG A 253 -20.42 -2.72 13.62
CA ARG A 253 -21.19 -1.59 13.07
C ARG A 253 -20.25 -0.46 12.66
N VAL A 254 -19.37 -0.06 13.57
CA VAL A 254 -18.39 1.01 13.34
C VAL A 254 -17.43 0.62 12.22
N GLY A 255 -16.89 -0.60 12.24
CA GLY A 255 -16.00 -1.08 11.18
C GLY A 255 -16.64 -1.03 9.79
N ARG A 256 -17.91 -1.43 9.67
CA ARG A 256 -18.67 -1.29 8.40
C ARG A 256 -18.88 0.16 7.99
N ALA A 257 -19.18 1.05 8.93
CA ALA A 257 -19.33 2.47 8.63
C ALA A 257 -18.02 3.09 8.10
N MET A 258 -16.88 2.70 8.70
CA MET A 258 -15.55 3.13 8.24
C MET A 258 -15.15 2.53 6.89
N HIS A 259 -15.59 1.30 6.61
CA HIS A 259 -15.30 0.59 5.35
C HIS A 259 -15.91 1.29 4.13
N ALA A 260 -17.16 1.74 4.22
CA ALA A 260 -17.91 2.27 3.07
C ALA A 260 -17.20 3.40 2.30
N PRO A 261 -16.67 4.46 2.94
CA PRO A 261 -15.92 5.50 2.23
C PRO A 261 -14.64 5.00 1.57
N LEU A 262 -13.98 3.99 2.15
CA LEU A 262 -12.76 3.40 1.59
C LEU A 262 -13.06 2.54 0.36
N VAL A 263 -14.20 1.84 0.33
CA VAL A 263 -14.64 1.09 -0.87
C VAL A 263 -14.77 2.04 -2.05
N VAL A 264 -15.46 3.18 -1.84
CA VAL A 264 -15.68 4.17 -2.91
C VAL A 264 -14.36 4.59 -3.54
N MET A 265 -13.31 4.81 -2.73
CA MET A 265 -11.99 5.14 -3.26
C MET A 265 -11.32 3.96 -3.94
N ALA A 266 -11.37 2.76 -3.33
CA ALA A 266 -10.73 1.57 -3.86
C ALA A 266 -11.32 1.12 -5.21
N THR A 267 -12.56 1.52 -5.52
CA THR A 267 -13.28 1.20 -6.76
C THR A 267 -13.59 2.44 -7.60
N LEU A 268 -13.00 3.59 -7.29
CA LEU A 268 -13.25 4.83 -8.04
C LEU A 268 -12.68 4.68 -9.44
N ASP A 269 -13.49 4.93 -10.47
CA ASP A 269 -12.97 5.08 -11.82
C ASP A 269 -12.20 6.40 -11.92
N THR A 270 -10.88 6.28 -12.07
CA THR A 270 -9.97 7.42 -12.18
C THR A 270 -9.40 7.58 -13.59
N SER A 271 -10.01 6.97 -14.61
CA SER A 271 -9.47 6.94 -15.98
C SER A 271 -9.23 8.32 -16.58
N ASP A 272 -10.08 9.29 -16.24
CA ASP A 272 -10.00 10.69 -16.71
C ASP A 272 -9.41 11.65 -15.66
N ALA A 273 -9.00 11.13 -14.49
CA ALA A 273 -8.50 11.95 -13.40
C ALA A 273 -6.98 12.15 -13.49
N ILE A 274 -6.52 13.35 -13.15
CA ILE A 274 -5.10 13.61 -12.90
C ILE A 274 -4.69 13.11 -11.52
N GLU A 275 -3.41 12.78 -11.34
CA GLU A 275 -2.89 12.21 -10.08
C GLU A 275 -3.26 13.02 -8.84
N SER A 276 -3.18 14.35 -8.89
CA SER A 276 -3.53 15.21 -7.75
C SER A 276 -5.02 15.16 -7.38
N ALA A 277 -5.91 14.97 -8.35
CA ALA A 277 -7.34 14.78 -8.09
C ALA A 277 -7.59 13.43 -7.39
N ILE A 278 -6.89 12.38 -7.83
CA ILE A 278 -6.92 11.04 -7.21
C ILE A 278 -6.42 11.13 -5.76
N GLN A 279 -5.29 11.80 -5.53
CA GLN A 279 -4.72 11.98 -4.19
C GLN A 279 -5.68 12.74 -3.26
N ASN A 280 -6.33 13.79 -3.76
CA ASN A 280 -7.32 14.56 -3.00
C ASN A 280 -8.56 13.72 -2.65
N ALA A 281 -9.08 12.94 -3.60
CA ALA A 281 -10.19 12.01 -3.37
C ALA A 281 -9.81 10.93 -2.34
N SER A 282 -8.60 10.38 -2.47
CA SER A 282 -8.04 9.38 -1.55
C SER A 282 -7.95 9.91 -0.12
N ALA A 283 -7.35 11.09 0.07
CA ALA A 283 -7.30 11.74 1.38
C ALA A 283 -8.70 12.06 1.92
N GLY A 284 -9.65 12.42 1.04
CA GLY A 284 -11.05 12.61 1.38
C GLY A 284 -11.70 11.35 1.94
N ALA A 285 -11.48 10.19 1.30
CA ALA A 285 -12.00 8.90 1.75
C ALA A 285 -11.43 8.50 3.12
N GLY A 286 -10.14 8.72 3.36
CA GLY A 286 -9.51 8.49 4.66
C GLY A 286 -10.16 9.30 5.80
N ARG A 287 -10.41 10.60 5.56
CA ARG A 287 -11.14 11.45 6.52
C ARG A 287 -12.59 11.01 6.71
N ALA A 288 -13.28 10.68 5.61
CA ALA A 288 -14.66 10.25 5.63
C ALA A 288 -14.84 8.94 6.40
N ALA A 289 -13.88 8.01 6.34
CA ALA A 289 -13.89 6.77 7.11
C ALA A 289 -13.93 7.05 8.62
N ILE A 290 -13.07 7.95 9.13
CA ILE A 290 -13.08 8.34 10.54
C ILE A 290 -14.42 8.99 10.93
N GLN A 291 -14.93 9.91 10.12
CA GLN A 291 -16.20 10.60 10.39
C GLN A 291 -17.40 9.64 10.38
N ALA A 292 -17.42 8.68 9.48
CA ALA A 292 -18.46 7.65 9.44
C ALA A 292 -18.42 6.76 10.71
N GLY A 293 -17.22 6.37 11.16
CA GLY A 293 -17.05 5.63 12.40
C GLY A 293 -17.56 6.41 13.63
N LEU A 294 -17.24 7.70 13.73
CA LEU A 294 -17.72 8.58 14.80
C LEU A 294 -19.24 8.76 14.79
N THR A 295 -19.82 8.95 13.60
CA THR A 295 -21.28 9.08 13.43
C THR A 295 -22.00 7.81 13.90
N GLU A 296 -21.44 6.64 13.61
CA GLU A 296 -22.01 5.38 14.07
C GLU A 296 -21.88 5.21 15.60
N VAL A 297 -20.75 5.62 16.18
CA VAL A 297 -20.58 5.66 17.64
C VAL A 297 -21.63 6.55 18.32
N ASP A 298 -21.90 7.74 17.79
CA ASP A 298 -22.91 8.63 18.35
C ASP A 298 -24.34 8.08 18.18
N THR A 299 -24.57 7.29 17.15
CA THR A 299 -25.83 6.55 16.98
C THR A 299 -25.98 5.48 18.05
N ILE A 300 -24.96 4.66 18.27
CA ILE A 300 -24.96 3.63 19.33
C ILE A 300 -25.14 4.25 20.72
N ARG A 301 -24.46 5.36 21.02
CA ARG A 301 -24.62 6.06 22.32
C ARG A 301 -26.06 6.54 22.56
N ARG A 302 -26.74 7.03 21.52
CA ARG A 302 -28.16 7.44 21.60
C ARG A 302 -29.08 6.25 21.84
N GLU A 303 -28.80 5.11 21.20
CA GLU A 303 -29.56 3.87 21.42
C GLU A 303 -29.41 3.34 22.85
N LEU A 304 -28.22 3.43 23.44
CA LEU A 304 -27.94 2.97 24.81
C LEU A 304 -28.49 3.91 25.90
N SER A 305 -28.84 5.15 25.55
CA SER A 305 -29.36 6.14 26.49
C SER A 305 -30.90 6.13 26.59
N ASN A 306 -31.58 5.34 25.74
CA ASN A 306 -33.04 5.18 25.70
C ASN A 306 -33.45 3.82 26.29
#